data_AF-A0A6P0SI07-F1
#
_entry.id   AF-A0A6P0SI07-F1
#
_cell.length_a   1.000
_cell.length_b   1.000
_cell.length_c   1.000
_cell.angle_alpha   90.00
_cell.angle_beta   90.00
_cell.angle_gamma   90.00
#
_symmetry.space_group_name_H-M   'P 1'
#
loop_
_entity.id
_entity.type
_entity.pdbx_description
1 polymer ?
#
loop_
_entity_poly.entity_id
_entity_poly.type
_entity_poly.pdbx_seq_one_letter_code
_entity_poly.pdbx_strand_id
1 'polypeptide(L)'
;MTTFTQSTAQALYFLAESVNPTVPYSIGFWVNGGAIADSQTLSLEETWTIKQGVYLFLKAVPEGNDAIDPSVLSDSALPTLCDRIGEFLITPSVRNTRFLWIDNPEELVSRWRFHALTLSPTDTVERLTFFNFRNYELAIANGVTCQLNGTKDGFVFALDPSLHNLPSTETESPETESLKTDPFYLSTGYGAHQLKGIEVNQAGEAISLPFSGELAGCLTFALTLQNQSPGTASFEELVYLDVTLRMFFKSANSLLDQNDPLSGFAGLNSDQEFLISSHRYPFLGEDSDAASHYSEQGDGSQNLTLYSALDPLQPLNSDRTYFAFVEPGNYSISDLSLPSCYRTNLGYSIHVTPHGHGDSRLIFAERPGQNSSIFGSPLYLVPQGKYTLSVPNYESTPIPSGKDFSIRDEDNFLCGLAGIEYIQLSSQQVNILHLEAGKPTFAPDFVPEQIVETNEAGQRLESGTTTAWGYIEYEQVTNLPVYFSQPKQSLLYRASTFQDGNQDPTDDPLTFLEVP
;
A
#
# COMPACT_ATOMS: atom_id res chain seq x y z
N MET A 1 -26.72 -0.77 11.52
CA MET A 1 -26.30 -0.25 12.85
C MET A 1 -25.35 -1.29 13.40
N THR A 2 -24.11 -0.89 13.70
CA THR A 2 -23.04 -1.79 14.14
C THR A 2 -23.33 -2.30 15.55
N THR A 3 -23.58 -3.60 15.70
CA THR A 3 -24.00 -4.22 16.97
C THR A 3 -23.16 -5.44 17.34
N PHE A 4 -22.77 -5.52 18.60
CA PHE A 4 -22.08 -6.63 19.23
C PHE A 4 -23.07 -7.54 19.97
N THR A 5 -22.95 -8.85 19.77
CA THR A 5 -23.75 -9.88 20.43
C THR A 5 -22.89 -10.61 21.44
N GLN A 6 -23.42 -10.82 22.64
CA GLN A 6 -22.72 -11.50 23.72
C GLN A 6 -22.35 -12.94 23.31
N SER A 7 -21.11 -13.32 23.59
CA SER A 7 -20.65 -14.70 23.44
C SER A 7 -20.99 -15.55 24.67
N THR A 8 -20.69 -16.84 24.63
CA THR A 8 -20.83 -17.73 25.81
C THR A 8 -19.89 -17.34 26.95
N ALA A 9 -18.75 -16.72 26.64
CA ALA A 9 -17.96 -15.99 27.63
C ALA A 9 -18.64 -14.65 27.91
N GLN A 10 -19.30 -14.57 29.07
CA GLN A 10 -20.11 -13.44 29.51
C GLN A 10 -19.45 -12.05 29.37
N ALA A 11 -18.12 -11.95 29.44
CA ALA A 11 -17.36 -10.71 29.33
C ALA A 11 -17.05 -10.26 27.88
N LEU A 12 -17.38 -11.06 26.87
CA LEU A 12 -16.97 -10.85 25.49
C LEU A 12 -18.18 -10.81 24.55
N TYR A 13 -18.20 -9.83 23.67
CA TYR A 13 -19.24 -9.59 22.68
C TYR A 13 -18.61 -9.55 21.29
N PHE A 14 -19.21 -10.17 20.28
CA PHE A 14 -18.70 -10.17 18.91
C PHE A 14 -19.60 -9.38 17.98
N LEU A 15 -19.00 -8.66 17.05
CA LEU A 15 -19.74 -7.96 16.01
C LEU A 15 -20.47 -8.98 15.14
N ALA A 16 -21.80 -8.85 15.02
CA ALA A 16 -22.62 -9.82 14.29
C ALA A 16 -22.22 -9.96 12.80
N GLU A 17 -21.70 -8.88 12.22
CA GLU A 17 -21.25 -8.81 10.82
C GLU A 17 -19.77 -9.22 10.62
N SER A 18 -18.98 -9.45 11.68
CA SER A 18 -17.58 -9.89 11.53
C SER A 18 -17.42 -11.39 11.25
N VAL A 19 -18.52 -12.13 11.09
CA VAL A 19 -18.53 -13.49 10.53
C VAL A 19 -18.87 -13.45 9.03
N ASN A 20 -18.44 -12.37 8.36
CA ASN A 20 -18.53 -12.23 6.91
C ASN A 20 -17.24 -12.79 6.29
N PRO A 21 -17.29 -13.77 5.37
CA PRO A 21 -16.10 -14.40 4.79
C PRO A 21 -15.12 -13.44 4.10
N THR A 22 -15.51 -12.19 3.85
CA THR A 22 -14.65 -11.13 3.27
C THR A 22 -13.81 -10.36 4.29
N VAL A 23 -14.12 -10.40 5.59
CA VAL A 23 -13.31 -9.73 6.62
C VAL A 23 -12.43 -10.78 7.29
N PRO A 24 -11.09 -10.69 7.22
CA PRO A 24 -10.16 -11.66 7.80
C PRO A 24 -10.01 -11.48 9.31
N TYR A 25 -11.03 -10.94 9.98
CA TYR A 25 -11.04 -10.64 11.41
C TYR A 25 -12.32 -11.11 12.07
N SER A 26 -12.18 -11.54 13.31
CA SER A 26 -13.27 -11.49 14.27
C SER A 26 -13.12 -10.22 15.11
N ILE A 27 -14.12 -9.35 15.03
CA ILE A 27 -14.14 -8.08 15.74
C ILE A 27 -14.97 -8.26 17.01
N GLY A 28 -14.35 -7.99 18.15
CA GLY A 28 -14.94 -8.19 19.47
C GLY A 28 -14.90 -6.94 20.34
N PHE A 29 -15.63 -7.01 21.44
CA PHE A 29 -15.62 -6.04 22.53
C PHE A 29 -15.59 -6.82 23.85
N TRP A 30 -14.51 -6.66 24.59
CA TRP A 30 -14.30 -7.30 25.88
C TRP A 30 -14.49 -6.28 27.01
N VAL A 31 -15.10 -6.70 28.12
CA VAL A 31 -15.38 -5.83 29.27
C VAL A 31 -14.65 -6.32 30.51
N ASN A 32 -13.77 -5.47 31.05
CA ASN A 32 -13.14 -5.75 32.34
C ASN A 32 -14.19 -5.74 33.47
N GLY A 33 -14.27 -6.80 34.25
CA GLY A 33 -15.25 -6.95 35.34
C GLY A 33 -16.48 -7.80 34.99
N GLY A 34 -16.59 -8.32 33.76
CA GLY A 34 -17.61 -9.32 33.39
C GLY A 34 -18.79 -8.77 32.59
N ALA A 35 -19.83 -9.60 32.43
CA ALA A 35 -21.03 -9.26 31.67
C ALA A 35 -21.69 -7.96 32.13
N ILE A 36 -22.27 -7.25 31.16
CA ILE A 36 -23.19 -6.15 31.43
C ILE A 36 -24.56 -6.76 31.70
N ALA A 37 -25.08 -6.53 32.92
CA ALA A 37 -26.36 -7.06 33.35
C ALA A 37 -27.47 -6.68 32.36
N ASP A 38 -28.30 -7.67 32.00
CA ASP A 38 -29.50 -7.54 31.18
C ASP A 38 -29.31 -7.12 29.70
N SER A 39 -28.08 -7.11 29.17
CA SER A 39 -27.81 -6.79 27.75
C SER A 39 -27.11 -7.92 27.01
N GLN A 40 -27.85 -8.62 26.14
CA GLN A 40 -27.31 -9.63 25.21
C GLN A 40 -26.74 -9.03 23.92
N THR A 41 -27.15 -7.81 23.58
CA THR A 41 -26.65 -7.07 22.42
C THR A 41 -26.34 -5.63 22.82
N LEU A 42 -25.27 -5.09 22.27
CA LEU A 42 -24.81 -3.71 22.50
C LEU A 42 -24.50 -3.07 21.14
N SER A 43 -25.04 -1.88 20.89
CA SER A 43 -24.59 -1.04 19.78
C SER A 43 -23.17 -0.53 20.00
N LEU A 44 -22.47 -0.18 18.91
CA LEU A 44 -21.16 0.46 19.00
C LEU A 44 -21.18 1.70 19.92
N GLU A 45 -22.24 2.50 19.84
CA GLU A 45 -22.44 3.66 20.71
C GLU A 45 -22.53 3.27 22.19
N GLU A 46 -23.29 2.24 22.55
CA GLU A 46 -23.38 1.76 23.93
C GLU A 46 -22.02 1.25 24.42
N THR A 47 -21.31 0.45 23.60
CA THR A 47 -19.97 -0.06 23.95
C THR A 47 -18.98 1.08 24.25
N TRP A 48 -19.11 2.22 23.56
CA TRP A 48 -18.22 3.36 23.75
C TRP A 48 -18.38 4.04 25.11
N THR A 49 -19.59 4.00 25.69
CA THR A 49 -19.86 4.52 27.04
C THR A 49 -19.19 3.70 28.14
N ILE A 50 -18.85 2.43 27.86
CA ILE A 50 -18.20 1.53 28.80
C ILE A 50 -16.68 1.73 28.73
N LYS A 51 -16.17 2.66 29.55
CA LYS A 51 -14.76 3.09 29.56
C LYS A 51 -13.74 2.01 29.97
N GLN A 52 -14.20 0.89 30.54
CA GLN A 52 -13.36 -0.26 30.90
C GLN A 52 -13.33 -1.36 29.83
N GLY A 53 -14.04 -1.17 28.71
CA GLY A 53 -14.03 -2.11 27.60
C GLY A 53 -12.81 -2.00 26.69
N VAL A 54 -12.57 -3.02 25.87
CA VAL A 54 -11.51 -3.08 24.87
C VAL A 54 -12.09 -3.63 23.57
N TYR A 55 -11.91 -2.89 22.48
CA TYR A 55 -12.20 -3.38 21.13
C TYR A 55 -11.08 -4.29 20.66
N LEU A 56 -11.44 -5.47 20.19
CA LEU A 56 -10.52 -6.52 19.78
C LEU A 56 -10.65 -6.73 18.27
N PHE A 57 -9.51 -6.76 17.58
CA PHE A 57 -9.41 -7.20 16.20
C PHE A 57 -8.56 -8.45 16.21
N LEU A 58 -9.22 -9.60 16.19
CA LEU A 58 -8.59 -10.89 16.24
C LEU A 58 -8.47 -11.37 14.81
N LYS A 59 -7.25 -11.62 14.33
CA LYS A 59 -7.07 -12.22 13.01
C LYS A 59 -7.91 -13.50 12.93
N ALA A 60 -8.55 -13.75 11.80
CA ALA A 60 -9.31 -14.95 11.51
C ALA A 60 -8.89 -15.37 10.11
N VAL A 61 -8.02 -16.37 10.03
CA VAL A 61 -7.34 -16.69 8.76
C VAL A 61 -8.18 -17.72 8.00
N PRO A 62 -8.52 -17.49 6.72
CA PRO A 62 -9.05 -18.51 5.83
C PRO A 62 -8.02 -19.64 5.64
N GLU A 63 -8.45 -20.91 5.58
CA GLU A 63 -7.59 -22.11 5.52
C GLU A 63 -6.25 -21.93 4.75
N GLY A 64 -5.10 -22.01 5.45
CA GLY A 64 -3.76 -22.06 4.84
C GLY A 64 -2.60 -21.50 5.69
N ASN A 65 -1.67 -22.41 6.04
CA ASN A 65 -0.36 -22.32 6.74
C ASN A 65 -0.11 -21.42 7.98
N ASP A 66 -0.92 -20.41 8.26
CA ASP A 66 -0.95 -19.72 9.56
C ASP A 66 -2.42 -19.50 9.97
N ALA A 67 -3.21 -20.58 9.87
CA ALA A 67 -4.66 -20.54 10.12
C ALA A 67 -4.94 -20.26 11.61
N ILE A 68 -5.83 -19.31 11.88
CA ILE A 68 -6.56 -19.29 13.15
C ILE A 68 -7.68 -20.31 13.01
N ASP A 69 -7.55 -21.39 13.77
CA ASP A 69 -8.58 -22.41 13.89
C ASP A 69 -9.88 -21.72 14.33
N PRO A 70 -11.01 -21.93 13.65
CA PRO A 70 -12.33 -21.52 14.13
C PRO A 70 -12.59 -21.94 15.60
N SER A 71 -11.84 -22.91 16.12
CA SER A 71 -11.82 -23.30 17.54
C SER A 71 -11.32 -22.21 18.50
N VAL A 72 -10.63 -21.15 18.04
CA VAL A 72 -10.27 -19.95 18.84
C VAL A 72 -11.49 -19.26 19.42
N LEU A 73 -12.60 -19.31 18.69
CA LEU A 73 -13.89 -18.77 19.09
C LEU A 73 -14.84 -19.87 19.58
N SER A 74 -14.33 -21.08 19.81
CA SER A 74 -15.11 -22.13 20.46
C SER A 74 -15.44 -21.72 21.89
N ASP A 75 -16.61 -22.15 22.37
CA ASP A 75 -17.06 -21.91 23.74
C ASP A 75 -16.03 -22.31 24.81
N SER A 76 -15.16 -23.28 24.51
CA SER A 76 -14.06 -23.71 25.40
C SER A 76 -12.82 -22.81 25.37
N ALA A 77 -12.55 -22.09 24.29
CA ALA A 77 -11.36 -21.24 24.14
C ALA A 77 -11.59 -19.81 24.65
N LEU A 78 -12.84 -19.31 24.61
CA LEU A 78 -13.18 -17.93 24.99
C LEU A 78 -12.82 -17.55 26.44
N PRO A 79 -12.98 -18.42 27.47
CA PRO A 79 -12.54 -18.09 28.83
C PRO A 79 -11.03 -17.86 28.89
N THR A 80 -10.24 -18.69 28.20
CA THR A 80 -8.78 -18.55 28.14
C THR A 80 -8.36 -17.24 27.48
N LEU A 81 -9.06 -16.82 26.41
CA LEU A 81 -8.83 -15.53 25.78
C LEU A 81 -9.11 -14.36 26.74
N CYS A 82 -10.22 -14.42 27.48
CA CYS A 82 -10.56 -13.40 28.47
C CYS A 82 -9.49 -13.27 29.57
N ASP A 83 -8.99 -14.40 30.08
CA ASP A 83 -7.93 -14.43 31.09
C ASP A 83 -6.63 -13.81 30.55
N ARG A 84 -6.27 -14.10 29.30
CA ARG A 84 -5.08 -13.54 28.63
C ARG A 84 -5.19 -12.03 28.38
N ILE A 85 -6.37 -11.54 27.99
CA ILE A 85 -6.60 -10.10 27.86
C ILE A 85 -6.47 -9.44 29.25
N GLY A 86 -7.02 -10.05 30.29
CA GLY A 86 -6.83 -9.62 31.67
C GLY A 86 -5.36 -9.55 32.06
N GLU A 87 -4.59 -10.60 31.80
CA GLU A 87 -3.14 -10.66 32.03
C GLU A 87 -2.39 -9.55 31.29
N PHE A 88 -2.69 -9.35 30.00
CA PHE A 88 -2.10 -8.29 29.18
C PHE A 88 -2.29 -6.91 29.81
N LEU A 89 -3.50 -6.59 30.25
CA LEU A 89 -3.86 -5.29 30.82
C LEU A 89 -3.30 -5.04 32.23
N ILE A 90 -2.75 -6.05 32.91
CA ILE A 90 -2.00 -5.84 34.17
C ILE A 90 -0.70 -5.07 33.90
N THR A 91 -0.15 -5.17 32.69
CA THR A 91 1.11 -4.51 32.32
C THR A 91 0.93 -2.98 32.25
N PRO A 92 1.69 -2.19 33.04
CA PRO A 92 1.47 -0.73 33.14
C PRO A 92 1.53 0.04 31.82
N SER A 93 2.32 -0.42 30.85
CA SER A 93 2.46 0.24 29.54
C SER A 93 1.26 0.05 28.61
N VAL A 94 0.37 -0.92 28.89
CA VAL A 94 -0.78 -1.24 28.03
C VAL A 94 -2.10 -1.32 28.81
N ARG A 95 -2.08 -1.02 30.11
CA ARG A 95 -3.25 -1.10 31.00
C ARG A 95 -4.49 -0.32 30.55
N ASN A 96 -4.27 0.74 29.77
CA ASN A 96 -5.31 1.66 29.27
C ASN A 96 -5.61 1.41 27.79
N THR A 97 -5.29 0.22 27.27
CA THR A 97 -5.60 -0.17 25.89
C THR A 97 -7.09 -0.13 25.65
N ARG A 98 -7.52 0.55 24.59
CA ARG A 98 -8.92 0.61 24.15
C ARG A 98 -9.15 -0.10 22.82
N PHE A 99 -8.13 -0.17 21.97
CA PHE A 99 -8.17 -0.92 20.73
C PHE A 99 -6.95 -1.83 20.68
N LEU A 100 -7.18 -3.12 20.41
CA LEU A 100 -6.15 -4.15 20.41
C LEU A 100 -6.30 -5.04 19.18
N TRP A 101 -5.30 -5.03 18.31
CA TRP A 101 -5.16 -5.95 17.19
C TRP A 101 -4.24 -7.08 17.59
N ILE A 102 -4.66 -8.33 17.43
CA ILE A 102 -3.89 -9.52 17.82
C ILE A 102 -3.72 -10.42 16.61
N ASP A 103 -2.47 -10.70 16.24
CA ASP A 103 -2.12 -11.58 15.12
C ASP A 103 -2.50 -13.04 15.42
N ASN A 104 -2.16 -13.56 16.60
CA ASN A 104 -2.54 -14.89 17.05
C ASN A 104 -3.00 -14.89 18.53
N PRO A 105 -4.32 -14.91 18.79
CA PRO A 105 -4.86 -14.91 20.16
C PRO A 105 -4.64 -16.24 20.91
N GLU A 106 -4.27 -17.33 20.23
CA GLU A 106 -3.98 -18.63 20.87
C GLU A 106 -2.63 -18.69 21.57
N GLU A 107 -1.72 -17.79 21.22
CA GLU A 107 -0.42 -17.73 21.86
C GLU A 107 -0.50 -17.21 23.30
N LEU A 108 0.58 -17.46 24.06
CA LEU A 108 0.78 -16.83 25.36
C LEU A 108 0.93 -15.32 25.18
N VAL A 109 0.45 -14.54 26.14
CA VAL A 109 0.52 -13.06 26.12
C VAL A 109 1.94 -12.56 25.87
N SER A 110 2.95 -13.23 26.44
CA SER A 110 4.38 -12.90 26.24
C SER A 110 4.90 -13.06 24.81
N ARG A 111 4.13 -13.71 23.92
CA ARG A 111 4.49 -13.98 22.52
C ARG A 111 3.57 -13.28 21.52
N TRP A 112 2.49 -12.64 22.00
CA TRP A 112 1.59 -11.90 21.12
C TRP A 112 2.34 -10.89 20.26
N ARG A 113 2.10 -10.98 18.96
CA ARG A 113 2.31 -9.87 18.03
C ARG A 113 1.01 -9.08 17.98
N PHE A 114 1.08 -7.81 18.36
CA PHE A 114 -0.10 -6.97 18.54
C PHE A 114 0.17 -5.51 18.21
N HIS A 115 -0.90 -4.79 17.94
CA HIS A 115 -0.94 -3.32 17.98
C HIS A 115 -1.96 -2.90 19.04
N ALA A 116 -1.59 -1.92 19.86
CA ALA A 116 -2.45 -1.44 20.94
C ALA A 116 -2.51 0.09 20.91
N LEU A 117 -3.71 0.63 20.97
CA LEU A 117 -3.95 2.06 21.13
C LEU A 117 -4.53 2.30 22.52
N THR A 118 -3.79 3.04 23.34
CA THR A 118 -4.17 3.39 24.71
C THR A 118 -4.84 4.74 24.76
N LEU A 119 -5.99 4.84 25.43
CA LEU A 119 -6.67 6.11 25.66
C LEU A 119 -6.70 6.48 27.14
N SER A 120 -6.67 7.76 27.42
CA SER A 120 -6.95 8.34 28.72
C SER A 120 -8.45 8.26 29.03
N PRO A 121 -8.88 8.52 30.28
CA PRO A 121 -10.29 8.60 30.65
C PRO A 121 -11.08 9.70 29.92
N THR A 122 -10.40 10.66 29.28
CA THR A 122 -11.01 11.73 28.48
C THR A 122 -11.01 11.41 27.00
N ASP A 123 -10.85 10.14 26.63
CA ASP A 123 -10.86 9.65 25.24
C ASP A 123 -9.75 10.20 24.35
N THR A 124 -8.65 10.68 24.95
CA THR A 124 -7.47 11.13 24.23
C THR A 124 -6.39 10.07 24.22
N VAL A 125 -5.61 9.99 23.15
CA VAL A 125 -4.48 9.08 23.03
C VAL A 125 -3.48 9.34 24.17
N GLU A 126 -3.26 8.33 25.01
CA GLU A 126 -2.46 8.47 26.25
C GLU A 126 -0.97 8.61 25.97
N ARG A 127 -0.48 8.07 24.85
CA ARG A 127 0.94 8.09 24.47
C ARG A 127 1.06 8.01 22.96
N LEU A 128 2.17 8.53 22.42
CA LEU A 128 2.53 8.32 21.01
C LEU A 128 2.42 6.84 20.66
N THR A 129 1.55 6.53 19.72
CA THR A 129 1.21 5.16 19.32
C THR A 129 1.69 4.95 17.88
N PHE A 130 2.35 3.82 17.65
CA PHE A 130 2.87 3.43 16.34
C PHE A 130 2.16 2.17 15.83
N PHE A 131 1.71 2.21 14.58
CA PHE A 131 1.29 1.05 13.82
C PHE A 131 2.37 0.73 12.80
N ASN A 132 3.05 -0.39 13.00
CA ASN A 132 4.22 -0.76 12.22
C ASN A 132 3.82 -1.72 11.09
N PHE A 133 4.15 -1.35 9.86
CA PHE A 133 4.01 -2.11 8.64
C PHE A 133 5.42 -2.38 8.09
N ARG A 134 6.25 -3.02 8.93
CA ARG A 134 7.69 -3.25 8.74
C ARG A 134 8.49 -1.94 8.68
N ASN A 135 8.93 -1.50 7.50
CA ASN A 135 9.69 -0.26 7.30
C ASN A 135 8.80 0.98 7.13
N TYR A 136 7.48 0.81 7.11
CA TYR A 136 6.49 1.89 7.14
C TYR A 136 5.85 1.93 8.53
N GLU A 137 5.57 3.11 9.05
CA GLU A 137 4.98 3.27 10.39
C GLU A 137 3.99 4.43 10.37
N LEU A 138 2.76 4.21 10.85
CA LEU A 138 1.78 5.27 11.09
C LEU A 138 1.83 5.67 12.57
N ALA A 139 2.05 6.96 12.82
CA ALA A 139 2.13 7.51 14.16
C ALA A 139 0.88 8.34 14.50
N ILE A 140 0.36 8.13 15.71
CA ILE A 140 -0.73 8.92 16.30
C ILE A 140 -0.22 9.53 17.62
N ALA A 141 -0.18 10.85 17.70
CA ALA A 141 0.39 11.57 18.82
C ALA A 141 -0.45 11.46 20.11
N ASN A 142 0.20 11.67 21.25
CA ASN A 142 -0.48 11.88 22.53
C ASN A 142 -1.41 13.10 22.43
N GLY A 143 -2.60 13.01 23.03
CA GLY A 143 -3.55 14.12 23.08
C GLY A 143 -4.54 14.16 21.92
N VAL A 144 -4.32 13.39 20.85
CA VAL A 144 -5.31 13.19 19.78
C VAL A 144 -6.60 12.63 20.38
N THR A 145 -7.75 13.20 20.02
CA THR A 145 -9.06 12.78 20.53
C THR A 145 -9.60 11.63 19.69
N CYS A 146 -10.10 10.58 20.35
CA CYS A 146 -10.81 9.48 19.71
C CYS A 146 -12.31 9.62 20.00
N GLN A 147 -13.15 9.55 18.97
CA GLN A 147 -14.60 9.66 19.11
C GLN A 147 -15.31 8.79 18.08
N LEU A 148 -16.60 8.51 18.31
CA LEU A 148 -17.44 7.88 17.30
C LEU A 148 -17.56 8.80 16.08
N ASN A 149 -17.54 8.23 14.89
CA ASN A 149 -17.82 8.98 13.66
C ASN A 149 -19.29 9.41 13.59
N GLY A 150 -19.62 10.33 12.67
CA GLY A 150 -20.98 10.88 12.55
C GLY A 150 -22.06 9.83 12.28
N THR A 151 -21.72 8.73 11.60
CA THR A 151 -22.60 7.59 11.30
C THR A 151 -22.69 6.56 12.42
N LYS A 152 -21.84 6.67 13.45
CA LYS A 152 -21.73 5.76 14.60
C LYS A 152 -21.49 4.29 14.22
N ASP A 153 -20.79 4.07 13.11
CA ASP A 153 -20.36 2.76 12.61
C ASP A 153 -18.84 2.58 12.62
N GLY A 154 -18.11 3.54 13.20
CA GLY A 154 -16.68 3.48 13.43
C GLY A 154 -16.19 4.61 14.35
N PHE A 155 -14.87 4.74 14.43
CA PHE A 155 -14.21 5.81 15.17
C PHE A 155 -13.44 6.74 14.24
N VAL A 156 -13.24 7.96 14.70
CA VAL A 156 -12.34 8.94 14.09
C VAL A 156 -11.35 9.44 15.13
N PHE A 157 -10.16 9.78 14.65
CA PHE A 157 -9.10 10.41 15.43
C PHE A 157 -8.96 11.84 14.98
N ALA A 158 -9.21 12.76 15.90
CA ALA A 158 -9.26 14.19 15.66
C ALA A 158 -8.15 14.91 16.43
N LEU A 159 -7.52 15.89 15.81
CA LEU A 159 -6.49 16.68 16.48
C LEU A 159 -7.10 17.64 17.49
N ASP A 160 -6.34 17.93 18.55
CA ASP A 160 -6.62 19.04 19.46
C ASP A 160 -5.78 20.27 19.06
N PRO A 161 -6.37 21.37 18.54
CA PRO A 161 -5.63 22.54 18.07
C PRO A 161 -4.86 23.28 19.18
N SER A 162 -5.19 23.02 20.46
CA SER A 162 -4.47 23.59 21.60
C SER A 162 -3.15 22.87 21.89
N LEU A 163 -3.01 21.63 21.43
CA LEU A 163 -1.83 20.79 21.66
C LEU A 163 -1.05 20.49 20.36
N HIS A 164 -1.72 20.52 19.22
CA HIS A 164 -1.17 20.06 17.95
C HIS A 164 -1.08 21.15 16.91
N ASN A 165 -0.10 21.01 16.02
CA ASN A 165 -0.03 21.83 14.81
C ASN A 165 -1.23 21.51 13.92
N LEU A 166 -1.84 22.56 13.36
CA LEU A 166 -2.76 22.37 12.24
C LEU A 166 -1.90 21.97 11.02
N PRO A 167 -2.24 20.89 10.30
CA PRO A 167 -1.63 20.65 9.00
C PRO A 167 -1.93 21.88 8.13
N SER A 168 -0.92 22.35 7.40
CA SER A 168 -0.95 23.51 6.51
C SER A 168 -1.32 24.87 7.13
N THR A 169 -0.39 25.44 7.91
CA THR A 169 -0.04 26.87 7.74
C THR A 169 1.47 27.05 7.88
N GLU A 170 2.20 26.87 6.79
CA GLU A 170 3.52 27.49 6.65
C GLU A 170 3.35 29.02 6.60
N THR A 171 3.18 29.66 7.76
CA THR A 171 3.49 31.08 7.98
C THR A 171 3.18 31.46 9.41
N GLU A 172 3.92 30.95 10.41
CA GLU A 172 4.02 31.69 11.67
C GLU A 172 5.47 31.81 12.13
N SER A 173 5.83 33.06 12.43
CA SER A 173 7.18 33.51 12.80
C SER A 173 7.64 32.84 14.10
N PRO A 174 8.96 32.60 14.29
CA PRO A 174 9.49 31.77 15.37
C PRO A 174 9.51 32.45 16.76
N GLU A 175 8.66 33.43 17.02
CA GLU A 175 8.75 34.27 18.21
C GLU A 175 7.43 34.30 18.98
N THR A 176 7.06 33.18 19.61
CA THR A 176 6.36 33.02 20.93
C THR A 176 5.40 31.84 21.06
N GLU A 177 5.20 31.00 20.03
CA GLU A 177 4.30 29.86 20.16
C GLU A 177 4.91 28.68 20.94
N SER A 178 4.14 28.10 21.85
CA SER A 178 4.45 26.85 22.56
C SER A 178 4.80 25.73 21.56
N LEU A 179 5.77 24.86 21.90
CA LEU A 179 6.08 23.65 21.12
C LEU A 179 4.81 22.76 20.99
N LYS A 180 4.05 22.94 19.93
CA LYS A 180 2.97 22.04 19.52
C LYS A 180 3.56 20.87 18.74
N THR A 181 2.97 19.69 18.89
CA THR A 181 3.43 18.46 18.22
C THR A 181 2.59 18.16 16.99
N ASP A 182 3.18 17.52 15.99
CA ASP A 182 2.42 17.04 14.84
C ASP A 182 1.48 15.89 15.28
N PRO A 183 0.17 15.97 14.99
CA PRO A 183 -0.80 15.01 15.53
C PRO A 183 -0.69 13.63 14.87
N PHE A 184 -0.27 13.59 13.61
CA PHE A 184 -0.18 12.39 12.78
C PHE A 184 1.00 12.50 11.82
N TYR A 185 1.67 11.38 11.54
CA TYR A 185 2.57 11.26 10.39
C TYR A 185 2.68 9.80 9.95
N LEU A 186 2.98 9.60 8.67
CA LEU A 186 3.46 8.33 8.15
C LEU A 186 4.98 8.43 8.03
N SER A 187 5.73 7.42 8.48
CA SER A 187 7.16 7.35 8.24
C SER A 187 7.55 6.15 7.40
N THR A 188 8.62 6.30 6.64
CA THR A 188 9.23 5.24 5.83
C THR A 188 10.70 5.05 6.18
N GLY A 189 11.28 3.93 5.73
CA GLY A 189 12.70 3.64 5.96
C GLY A 189 13.04 3.45 7.44
N TYR A 190 12.13 2.87 8.23
CA TYR A 190 12.28 2.68 9.68
C TYR A 190 12.38 4.01 10.46
N GLY A 191 11.48 4.94 10.14
CA GLY A 191 11.42 6.25 10.79
C GLY A 191 12.41 7.29 10.23
N ALA A 192 13.19 6.95 9.19
CA ALA A 192 14.17 7.84 8.59
C ALA A 192 13.53 9.03 7.86
N HIS A 193 12.34 8.84 7.28
CA HIS A 193 11.63 9.86 6.52
C HIS A 193 10.23 10.02 7.10
N GLN A 194 9.82 11.25 7.42
CA GLN A 194 8.49 11.56 7.94
C GLN A 194 7.69 12.30 6.88
N LEU A 195 6.53 11.74 6.53
CA LEU A 195 5.53 12.29 5.63
C LEU A 195 4.40 12.87 6.48
N LYS A 196 4.35 14.20 6.57
CA LYS A 196 3.46 14.93 7.51
C LYS A 196 2.13 15.37 6.91
N GLY A 197 1.89 15.05 5.64
CA GLY A 197 0.71 15.49 4.90
C GLY A 197 -0.57 14.69 5.17
N ILE A 198 -0.75 14.09 6.35
CA ILE A 198 -2.03 13.44 6.67
C ILE A 198 -3.09 14.54 6.79
N GLU A 199 -4.09 14.49 5.91
CA GLU A 199 -5.10 15.54 5.80
C GLU A 199 -6.05 15.53 6.99
N VAL A 200 -6.50 16.72 7.36
CA VAL A 200 -7.48 16.91 8.42
C VAL A 200 -8.68 17.62 7.82
N ASN A 201 -9.86 17.03 7.98
CA ASN A 201 -11.09 17.59 7.46
C ASN A 201 -11.54 18.83 8.28
N GLN A 202 -12.62 19.49 7.85
CA GLN A 202 -13.15 20.67 8.53
C GLN A 202 -13.63 20.41 9.98
N ALA A 203 -13.91 19.15 10.33
CA ALA A 203 -14.27 18.73 11.68
C ALA A 203 -13.05 18.42 12.57
N GLY A 204 -11.83 18.56 12.05
CA GLY A 204 -10.59 18.26 12.77
C GLY A 204 -10.21 16.77 12.75
N GLU A 205 -10.91 15.94 11.97
CA GLU A 205 -10.74 14.49 11.89
C GLU A 205 -9.75 14.13 10.78
N ALA A 206 -8.85 13.18 11.04
CA ALA A 206 -7.77 12.81 10.11
C ALA A 206 -7.77 11.32 9.76
N ILE A 207 -7.87 10.47 10.78
CA ILE A 207 -7.82 9.01 10.62
C ILE A 207 -9.17 8.43 11.02
N SER A 208 -9.68 7.52 10.21
CA SER A 208 -10.90 6.75 10.52
C SER A 208 -10.57 5.28 10.78
N LEU A 209 -11.34 4.67 11.67
CA LEU A 209 -11.32 3.25 12.00
C LEU A 209 -12.75 2.70 11.86
N PRO A 210 -13.14 2.21 10.67
CA PRO A 210 -14.47 1.64 10.46
C PRO A 210 -14.64 0.31 11.20
N PHE A 211 -15.87 0.04 11.65
CA PHE A 211 -16.28 -1.25 12.24
C PHE A 211 -17.26 -2.00 11.34
N SER A 212 -17.44 -1.58 10.09
CA SER A 212 -18.30 -2.22 9.11
C SER A 212 -17.68 -2.18 7.71
N GLY A 213 -18.14 -3.06 6.83
CA GLY A 213 -17.67 -3.16 5.45
C GLY A 213 -16.30 -3.84 5.30
N GLU A 214 -15.79 -3.83 4.08
CA GLU A 214 -14.56 -4.55 3.70
C GLU A 214 -13.28 -3.99 4.33
N LEU A 215 -13.31 -2.75 4.83
CA LEU A 215 -12.18 -2.11 5.51
C LEU A 215 -12.30 -2.13 7.04
N ALA A 216 -13.29 -2.83 7.60
CA ALA A 216 -13.48 -2.89 9.06
C ALA A 216 -12.18 -3.31 9.78
N GLY A 217 -11.70 -2.48 10.71
CA GLY A 217 -10.44 -2.69 11.43
C GLY A 217 -9.17 -2.16 10.75
N CYS A 218 -9.26 -1.59 9.55
CA CYS A 218 -8.15 -0.85 8.91
C CYS A 218 -8.12 0.60 9.41
N LEU A 219 -6.94 1.22 9.38
CA LEU A 219 -6.78 2.66 9.58
C LEU A 219 -6.83 3.35 8.22
N THR A 220 -7.78 4.27 8.02
CA THR A 220 -7.97 4.97 6.74
C THR A 220 -7.74 6.47 6.89
N PHE A 221 -7.09 7.09 5.92
CA PHE A 221 -6.76 8.52 5.90
C PHE A 221 -6.34 8.98 4.50
N ALA A 222 -6.35 10.29 4.24
CA ALA A 222 -5.74 10.87 3.05
C ALA A 222 -4.33 11.38 3.39
N LEU A 223 -3.36 11.10 2.52
CA LEU A 223 -1.96 11.49 2.63
C LEU A 223 -1.58 12.36 1.43
N THR A 224 -1.33 13.64 1.66
CA THR A 224 -0.91 14.58 0.64
C THR A 224 0.61 14.72 0.63
N LEU A 225 1.21 14.23 -0.45
CA LEU A 225 2.64 14.34 -0.68
C LEU A 225 2.98 15.74 -1.19
N GLN A 226 3.95 16.38 -0.55
CA GLN A 226 4.30 17.78 -0.81
C GLN A 226 5.36 17.90 -1.90
N ASN A 227 4.99 18.55 -3.00
CA ASN A 227 5.91 18.95 -4.06
C ASN A 227 6.38 20.38 -3.81
N GLN A 228 7.28 20.55 -2.83
CA GLN A 228 7.65 21.86 -2.28
C GLN A 228 8.41 22.78 -3.24
N SER A 229 9.05 22.23 -4.27
CA SER A 229 9.94 22.99 -5.17
C SER A 229 9.87 22.47 -6.62
N PRO A 230 8.69 22.52 -7.27
CA PRO A 230 8.50 21.99 -8.62
C PRO A 230 9.49 22.63 -9.61
N GLY A 231 10.13 21.81 -10.45
CA GLY A 231 11.10 22.29 -11.46
C GLY A 231 12.50 22.62 -10.94
N THR A 232 12.73 22.57 -9.62
CA THR A 232 14.04 22.90 -9.02
C THR A 232 14.59 21.80 -8.12
N ALA A 233 13.71 20.99 -7.53
CA ALA A 233 14.08 19.81 -6.75
C ALA A 233 13.24 18.59 -7.16
N SER A 234 13.75 17.40 -6.83
CA SER A 234 13.00 16.15 -6.95
C SER A 234 11.77 16.14 -6.04
N PHE A 235 10.77 15.34 -6.39
CA PHE A 235 9.63 15.08 -5.52
C PHE A 235 10.03 14.09 -4.40
N GLU A 236 10.70 14.61 -3.35
CA GLU A 236 11.35 13.79 -2.32
C GLU A 236 10.41 12.80 -1.61
N GLU A 237 9.21 13.25 -1.23
CA GLU A 237 8.25 12.39 -0.51
C GLU A 237 7.82 11.18 -1.32
N LEU A 238 7.74 11.32 -2.65
CA LEU A 238 7.44 10.22 -3.56
C LEU A 238 8.59 9.21 -3.63
N VAL A 239 9.85 9.69 -3.63
CA VAL A 239 11.04 8.83 -3.53
C VAL A 239 11.02 8.03 -2.22
N TYR A 240 10.66 8.68 -1.10
CA TYR A 240 10.60 8.06 0.22
C TYR A 240 9.52 6.98 0.34
N LEU A 241 8.44 7.07 -0.45
CA LEU A 241 7.41 6.03 -0.53
C LEU A 241 7.85 4.77 -1.30
N ASP A 242 8.98 4.81 -2.03
CA ASP A 242 9.52 3.70 -2.82
C ASP A 242 8.47 3.08 -3.75
N VAL A 243 7.81 3.93 -4.56
CA VAL A 243 6.81 3.51 -5.56
C VAL A 243 7.52 3.06 -6.83
N THR A 244 7.61 1.75 -7.05
CA THR A 244 8.51 1.22 -8.06
C THR A 244 8.12 -0.17 -8.55
N LEU A 245 8.63 -0.48 -9.73
CA LEU A 245 8.78 -1.82 -10.24
C LEU A 245 10.22 -2.27 -9.98
N ARG A 246 10.42 -3.55 -9.65
CA ARG A 246 11.75 -4.08 -9.32
C ARG A 246 12.03 -5.38 -10.04
N MET A 247 13.23 -5.49 -10.58
CA MET A 247 13.82 -6.75 -11.05
C MET A 247 14.83 -7.25 -10.03
N PHE A 248 14.73 -8.50 -9.61
CA PHE A 248 15.61 -9.11 -8.61
C PHE A 248 16.50 -10.16 -9.26
N PHE A 249 17.74 -10.27 -8.79
CA PHE A 249 18.74 -11.17 -9.36
C PHE A 249 19.78 -11.58 -8.33
N LYS A 250 20.55 -12.62 -8.63
CA LYS A 250 21.68 -13.02 -7.80
C LYS A 250 22.76 -11.94 -7.88
N SER A 251 23.24 -11.49 -6.73
CA SER A 251 24.37 -10.56 -6.65
C SER A 251 25.63 -11.25 -7.17
N ALA A 252 26.43 -10.53 -7.97
CA ALA A 252 27.69 -11.02 -8.51
C ALA A 252 28.76 -11.34 -7.44
N ASN A 253 28.58 -10.81 -6.23
CA ASN A 253 29.39 -11.14 -5.06
C ASN A 253 28.98 -12.50 -4.47
N SER A 254 29.24 -13.59 -5.21
CA SER A 254 29.15 -14.97 -4.69
C SER A 254 30.33 -15.33 -3.79
N LEU A 255 31.42 -14.56 -3.86
CA LEU A 255 32.55 -14.67 -2.95
C LEU A 255 32.55 -13.44 -2.04
N LEU A 256 32.03 -13.67 -0.85
CA LEU A 256 32.42 -12.97 0.37
C LEU A 256 33.95 -12.80 0.35
N ASP A 257 34.45 -11.63 -0.08
CA ASP A 257 35.86 -11.29 0.15
C ASP A 257 36.08 -11.48 1.64
N GLN A 258 37.03 -12.31 2.04
CA GLN A 258 37.33 -12.57 3.45
C GLN A 258 37.73 -11.28 4.20
N ASN A 259 38.00 -10.20 3.45
CA ASN A 259 38.30 -8.87 3.95
C ASN A 259 37.12 -7.88 3.84
N ASP A 260 35.99 -8.24 3.23
CA ASP A 260 34.77 -7.45 3.25
C ASP A 260 34.17 -7.53 4.66
N PRO A 261 34.02 -6.43 5.41
CA PRO A 261 33.43 -6.45 6.75
C PRO A 261 31.99 -6.98 6.79
N LEU A 262 31.32 -7.14 5.64
CA LEU A 262 29.97 -7.70 5.50
C LEU A 262 29.96 -9.18 5.08
N SER A 263 31.12 -9.77 4.79
CA SER A 263 31.30 -11.18 4.43
C SER A 263 30.78 -12.19 5.48
N GLY A 264 30.67 -11.77 6.74
CA GLY A 264 30.18 -12.62 7.83
C GLY A 264 28.66 -12.78 7.89
N PHE A 265 27.88 -12.05 7.09
CA PHE A 265 26.41 -12.03 7.18
C PHE A 265 25.70 -12.99 6.21
N ALA A 266 26.38 -13.51 5.19
CA ALA A 266 25.79 -14.47 4.26
C ALA A 266 25.49 -15.85 4.86
N GLY A 267 25.94 -16.11 6.10
CA GLY A 267 25.57 -17.29 6.89
C GLY A 267 24.50 -17.03 7.96
N LEU A 268 23.98 -15.80 8.06
CA LEU A 268 23.02 -15.41 9.08
C LEU A 268 21.63 -15.31 8.47
N ASN A 269 21.01 -16.47 8.27
CA ASN A 269 19.56 -16.69 8.13
C ASN A 269 18.91 -16.71 6.72
N SER A 270 19.51 -17.38 5.75
CA SER A 270 18.73 -17.95 4.65
C SER A 270 19.29 -19.30 4.22
N ASP A 271 18.41 -20.21 3.76
CA ASP A 271 18.80 -21.46 3.08
C ASP A 271 19.40 -21.19 1.68
N GLN A 272 19.73 -19.93 1.36
CA GLN A 272 20.21 -19.49 0.05
C GLN A 272 21.71 -19.17 0.12
N GLU A 273 22.52 -19.83 -0.71
CA GLU A 273 23.97 -19.62 -0.81
C GLU A 273 24.37 -18.29 -1.50
N PHE A 274 23.44 -17.35 -1.70
CA PHE A 274 23.66 -16.13 -2.48
C PHE A 274 22.96 -14.88 -1.92
N LEU A 275 23.49 -13.72 -2.31
CA LEU A 275 22.92 -12.40 -2.08
C LEU A 275 21.86 -12.08 -3.15
N ILE A 276 20.71 -11.53 -2.77
CA ILE A 276 19.73 -10.96 -3.71
C ILE A 276 20.02 -9.48 -3.89
N SER A 277 20.13 -9.03 -5.13
CA SER A 277 20.20 -7.63 -5.52
C SER A 277 18.97 -7.26 -6.34
N SER A 278 18.64 -5.97 -6.43
CA SER A 278 17.50 -5.50 -7.21
C SER A 278 17.78 -4.21 -7.95
N HIS A 279 17.26 -4.07 -9.16
CA HIS A 279 17.17 -2.81 -9.87
C HIS A 279 15.80 -2.17 -9.62
N ARG A 280 15.80 -0.86 -9.34
CA ARG A 280 14.62 -0.05 -9.06
C ARG A 280 14.23 0.72 -10.33
N TYR A 281 12.99 0.58 -10.76
CA TYR A 281 12.37 1.31 -11.87
C TYR A 281 11.17 2.09 -11.32
N PRO A 282 11.32 3.40 -11.01
CA PRO A 282 10.23 4.18 -10.46
C PRO A 282 9.02 4.17 -11.40
N PHE A 283 7.81 4.12 -10.85
CA PHE A 283 6.59 4.17 -11.67
C PHE A 283 6.29 5.61 -12.10
N LEU A 284 6.33 6.53 -11.13
CA LEU A 284 6.09 7.94 -11.31
C LEU A 284 7.41 8.71 -11.43
N GLY A 285 7.39 9.83 -12.16
CA GLY A 285 8.54 10.69 -12.31
C GLY A 285 8.87 11.41 -11.00
N GLU A 286 10.08 11.19 -10.50
CA GLU A 286 10.54 11.67 -9.19
C GLU A 286 11.58 12.80 -9.29
N ASP A 287 12.17 13.00 -10.47
CA ASP A 287 13.22 14.02 -10.69
C ASP A 287 12.64 15.45 -10.79
N SER A 288 13.54 16.44 -10.83
CA SER A 288 13.13 17.85 -10.87
C SER A 288 12.35 18.24 -12.12
N ASP A 289 12.62 17.59 -13.25
CA ASP A 289 11.93 17.85 -14.51
C ASP A 289 10.49 17.35 -14.42
N ALA A 290 10.31 16.09 -14.06
CA ALA A 290 9.01 15.48 -13.82
C ALA A 290 8.22 16.21 -12.71
N ALA A 291 8.88 16.65 -11.63
CA ALA A 291 8.23 17.37 -10.52
C ALA A 291 7.52 18.65 -11.00
N SER A 292 8.01 19.31 -12.06
CA SER A 292 7.34 20.48 -12.63
C SER A 292 6.07 20.15 -13.42
N HIS A 293 5.88 18.89 -13.79
CA HIS A 293 4.85 18.43 -14.71
C HIS A 293 3.68 17.69 -14.05
N TYR A 294 3.67 17.57 -12.72
CA TYR A 294 2.48 17.11 -12.00
C TYR A 294 1.31 18.07 -12.22
N SER A 295 0.09 17.54 -12.29
CA SER A 295 -1.09 18.35 -12.51
C SER A 295 -1.37 19.30 -11.34
N GLU A 296 -1.64 20.57 -11.64
CA GLU A 296 -2.03 21.59 -10.67
C GLU A 296 -3.44 21.29 -10.13
N GLN A 297 -3.55 21.12 -8.82
CA GLN A 297 -4.79 20.86 -8.10
C GLN A 297 -5.62 22.15 -7.94
N GLY A 298 -6.86 22.02 -7.46
CA GLY A 298 -7.78 23.17 -7.32
C GLY A 298 -7.31 24.27 -6.36
N ASP A 299 -6.34 23.98 -5.49
CA ASP A 299 -5.68 24.92 -4.59
C ASP A 299 -4.44 25.60 -5.19
N GLY A 300 -4.10 25.28 -6.45
CA GLY A 300 -2.91 25.77 -7.15
C GLY A 300 -1.62 25.01 -6.83
N SER A 301 -1.68 23.97 -5.99
CA SER A 301 -0.52 23.15 -5.66
C SER A 301 -0.28 22.05 -6.69
N GLN A 302 0.94 21.54 -6.78
CA GLN A 302 1.27 20.33 -7.56
C GLN A 302 1.50 19.12 -6.64
N ASN A 303 0.78 19.11 -5.51
CA ASN A 303 0.83 18.02 -4.53
C ASN A 303 0.09 16.79 -5.03
N LEU A 304 0.39 15.64 -4.44
CA LEU A 304 -0.25 14.36 -4.76
C LEU A 304 -0.95 13.78 -3.53
N THR A 305 -2.27 13.70 -3.56
CA THR A 305 -3.05 13.07 -2.49
C THR A 305 -3.25 11.59 -2.77
N LEU A 306 -2.94 10.76 -1.76
CA LEU A 306 -3.14 9.32 -1.76
C LEU A 306 -4.10 8.92 -0.65
N TYR A 307 -5.12 8.15 -0.97
CA TYR A 307 -6.12 7.67 -0.02
C TYR A 307 -5.71 6.29 0.48
N SER A 308 -5.33 6.22 1.75
CA SER A 308 -4.78 5.03 2.35
C SER A 308 -5.84 4.22 3.10
N ALA A 309 -5.70 2.90 3.02
CA ALA A 309 -6.24 1.96 3.99
C ALA A 309 -5.07 1.10 4.45
N LEU A 310 -4.84 0.98 5.76
CA LEU A 310 -3.75 0.19 6.31
C LEU A 310 -4.29 -0.83 7.32
N ASP A 311 -4.07 -2.12 7.04
CA ASP A 311 -4.44 -3.22 7.94
C ASP A 311 -3.25 -3.57 8.86
N PRO A 312 -3.34 -3.33 10.19
CA PRO A 312 -2.22 -3.59 11.10
C PRO A 312 -1.77 -5.06 11.18
N LEU A 313 -2.62 -6.03 10.82
CA LEU A 313 -2.33 -7.46 10.94
C LEU A 313 -2.03 -8.13 9.60
N GLN A 314 -2.35 -7.46 8.48
CA GLN A 314 -2.18 -7.95 7.12
C GLN A 314 -1.61 -6.87 6.18
N PRO A 315 -0.37 -6.40 6.42
CA PRO A 315 0.26 -5.36 5.59
C PRO A 315 0.44 -5.76 4.10
N LEU A 316 0.41 -7.05 3.77
CA LEU A 316 0.54 -7.57 2.40
C LEU A 316 -0.80 -7.91 1.74
N ASN A 317 -1.93 -7.77 2.44
CA ASN A 317 -3.24 -7.97 1.84
C ASN A 317 -3.62 -6.73 1.02
N SER A 318 -3.51 -6.83 -0.31
CA SER A 318 -3.70 -5.71 -1.23
C SER A 318 -5.12 -5.16 -1.28
N ASP A 319 -6.12 -5.90 -0.80
CA ASP A 319 -7.51 -5.43 -0.72
C ASP A 319 -7.79 -4.61 0.53
N ARG A 320 -6.87 -4.64 1.51
CA ARG A 320 -7.05 -3.99 2.82
C ARG A 320 -5.93 -3.03 3.20
N THR A 321 -4.77 -3.20 2.57
CA THR A 321 -3.57 -2.38 2.78
C THR A 321 -3.08 -1.82 1.44
N TYR A 322 -3.35 -0.54 1.19
CA TYR A 322 -3.02 0.15 -0.07
C TYR A 322 -3.00 1.68 0.07
N PHE A 323 -2.54 2.34 -0.99
CA PHE A 323 -2.70 3.77 -1.25
C PHE A 323 -3.35 3.97 -2.62
N ALA A 324 -4.57 4.50 -2.67
CA ALA A 324 -5.30 4.78 -3.91
C ALA A 324 -5.08 6.22 -4.37
N PHE A 325 -5.08 6.45 -5.68
CA PHE A 325 -4.95 7.79 -6.25
C PHE A 325 -6.25 8.58 -6.30
N VAL A 326 -7.39 7.90 -6.10
CA VAL A 326 -8.73 8.46 -6.23
C VAL A 326 -9.47 8.34 -4.92
N GLU A 327 -10.28 9.33 -4.57
CA GLU A 327 -11.02 9.37 -3.30
C GLU A 327 -11.97 8.16 -3.16
N PRO A 328 -12.12 7.58 -1.95
CA PRO A 328 -13.11 6.55 -1.68
C PRO A 328 -14.51 6.93 -2.17
N GLY A 329 -15.16 6.02 -2.90
CA GLY A 329 -16.50 6.24 -3.46
C GLY A 329 -16.54 6.92 -4.83
N ASN A 330 -15.41 7.44 -5.33
CA ASN A 330 -15.29 7.89 -6.71
C ASN A 330 -14.76 6.76 -7.61
N TYR A 331 -15.63 6.24 -8.48
CA TYR A 331 -15.33 5.15 -9.42
C TYR A 331 -15.04 5.64 -10.84
N SER A 332 -15.01 6.96 -11.06
CA SER A 332 -14.68 7.55 -12.36
C SER A 332 -13.17 7.75 -12.49
N ILE A 333 -12.72 7.94 -13.73
CA ILE A 333 -11.34 8.32 -14.03
C ILE A 333 -11.02 9.64 -13.31
N SER A 334 -9.82 9.74 -12.74
CA SER A 334 -9.38 10.95 -12.04
C SER A 334 -9.06 12.10 -13.00
N ASP A 335 -9.09 13.32 -12.48
CA ASP A 335 -8.61 14.50 -13.19
C ASP A 335 -7.08 14.66 -13.10
N LEU A 336 -6.38 13.70 -12.49
CA LEU A 336 -4.93 13.75 -12.32
C LEU A 336 -4.21 13.42 -13.63
N SER A 337 -3.13 14.13 -13.90
CA SER A 337 -2.16 13.77 -14.94
C SER A 337 -0.79 13.64 -14.28
N LEU A 338 -0.35 12.40 -14.08
CA LEU A 338 0.87 12.11 -13.34
C LEU A 338 1.99 11.78 -14.34
N PRO A 339 3.13 12.50 -14.33
CA PRO A 339 4.27 12.11 -15.15
C PRO A 339 4.77 10.74 -14.69
N SER A 340 4.86 9.77 -15.59
CA SER A 340 5.45 8.46 -15.32
C SER A 340 6.92 8.43 -15.76
N CYS A 341 7.65 7.40 -15.35
CA CYS A 341 8.99 7.13 -15.89
C CYS A 341 8.96 6.43 -17.26
N TYR A 342 7.79 6.03 -17.75
CA TYR A 342 7.66 5.50 -19.10
C TYR A 342 7.88 6.61 -20.13
N ARG A 343 8.49 6.24 -21.24
CA ARG A 343 8.88 7.17 -22.31
C ARG A 343 8.33 6.70 -23.64
N THR A 344 8.09 7.64 -24.54
CA THR A 344 7.88 7.30 -25.94
C THR A 344 9.22 7.00 -26.61
N ASN A 345 9.20 6.35 -27.77
CA ASN A 345 10.38 6.13 -28.62
C ASN A 345 11.08 7.44 -29.07
N LEU A 346 10.41 8.58 -28.91
CA LEU A 346 10.95 9.91 -29.18
C LEU A 346 11.50 10.59 -27.92
N GLY A 347 11.42 9.95 -26.75
CA GLY A 347 11.91 10.44 -25.47
C GLY A 347 10.91 11.29 -24.66
N TYR A 348 9.69 11.50 -25.15
CA TYR A 348 8.67 12.24 -24.39
C TYR A 348 8.19 11.43 -23.19
N SER A 349 7.94 12.07 -22.05
CA SER A 349 7.34 11.40 -20.88
C SER A 349 5.92 11.00 -21.19
N ILE A 350 5.56 9.78 -20.82
CA ILE A 350 4.19 9.32 -20.83
C ILE A 350 3.56 9.70 -19.50
N HIS A 351 2.39 10.31 -19.56
CA HIS A 351 1.58 10.60 -18.38
C HIS A 351 0.57 9.49 -18.16
N VAL A 352 0.33 9.17 -16.90
CA VAL A 352 -0.67 8.21 -16.45
C VAL A 352 -1.78 8.93 -15.71
N THR A 353 -3.02 8.61 -16.06
CA THR A 353 -4.23 9.10 -15.37
C THR A 353 -4.91 7.91 -14.69
N PRO A 354 -4.90 7.85 -13.35
CA PRO A 354 -5.53 6.79 -12.57
C PRO A 354 -7.03 6.66 -12.86
N HIS A 355 -7.51 5.42 -12.98
CA HIS A 355 -8.93 5.06 -12.96
C HIS A 355 -9.43 5.05 -11.51
N GLY A 356 -10.75 4.86 -11.31
CA GLY A 356 -11.43 5.04 -10.01
C GLY A 356 -10.81 4.32 -8.81
N HIS A 357 -11.30 4.62 -7.59
CA HIS A 357 -10.68 4.22 -6.31
C HIS A 357 -10.22 2.75 -6.21
N GLY A 358 -11.04 1.81 -6.68
CA GLY A 358 -10.73 0.37 -6.64
C GLY A 358 -9.85 -0.11 -7.80
N ASP A 359 -9.71 0.69 -8.85
CA ASP A 359 -9.05 0.33 -10.10
C ASP A 359 -7.63 0.89 -10.21
N SER A 360 -7.18 1.79 -9.34
CA SER A 360 -5.81 2.34 -9.38
C SER A 360 -5.25 2.56 -7.99
N ARG A 361 -4.34 1.68 -7.60
CA ARG A 361 -3.77 1.67 -6.25
C ARG A 361 -2.30 1.29 -6.24
N LEU A 362 -1.61 1.70 -5.20
CA LEU A 362 -0.28 1.24 -4.82
C LEU A 362 -0.44 0.23 -3.68
N ILE A 363 0.14 -0.95 -3.85
CA ILE A 363 0.05 -2.03 -2.86
C ILE A 363 1.44 -2.41 -2.36
N PHE A 364 1.52 -3.01 -1.18
CA PHE A 364 2.80 -3.44 -0.65
C PHE A 364 3.28 -4.75 -1.29
N ALA A 365 4.56 -4.79 -1.61
CA ALA A 365 5.29 -6.00 -1.97
C ALA A 365 6.56 -6.14 -1.13
N GLU A 366 7.05 -7.37 -0.99
CA GLU A 366 8.27 -7.64 -0.24
C GLU A 366 9.51 -7.32 -1.06
N ARG A 367 10.46 -6.60 -0.45
CA ARG A 367 11.81 -6.36 -0.94
C ARG A 367 12.80 -7.24 -0.15
N PRO A 368 12.95 -8.52 -0.50
CA PRO A 368 13.84 -9.40 0.23
C PRO A 368 15.28 -8.92 0.20
N GLY A 369 15.92 -9.03 1.35
CA GLY A 369 17.36 -8.90 1.55
C GLY A 369 17.84 -10.05 2.43
N GLN A 370 19.13 -10.09 2.79
CA GLN A 370 19.68 -11.24 3.53
C GLN A 370 19.23 -11.37 4.99
N ASN A 371 18.75 -10.30 5.62
CA ASN A 371 18.40 -10.28 7.04
C ASN A 371 16.88 -10.32 7.27
N SER A 372 16.14 -11.15 6.54
CA SER A 372 14.67 -11.24 6.66
C SER A 372 14.17 -11.99 7.90
N SER A 373 15.06 -12.57 8.71
CA SER A 373 14.71 -13.62 9.68
C SER A 373 14.05 -13.18 10.99
N ILE A 374 14.08 -11.89 11.36
CA ILE A 374 13.45 -11.40 12.60
C ILE A 374 12.36 -10.36 12.35
N PHE A 375 12.53 -9.47 11.38
CA PHE A 375 11.60 -8.35 11.11
C PHE A 375 10.78 -8.51 9.83
N GLY A 376 10.97 -9.62 9.10
CA GLY A 376 10.47 -9.78 7.74
C GLY A 376 11.25 -8.93 6.74
N SER A 377 11.05 -9.20 5.45
CA SER A 377 11.63 -8.38 4.38
C SER A 377 11.06 -6.96 4.43
N PRO A 378 11.85 -5.89 4.22
CA PRO A 378 11.31 -4.55 3.98
C PRO A 378 10.22 -4.57 2.90
N LEU A 379 9.28 -3.65 2.96
CA LEU A 379 8.25 -3.45 1.95
C LEU A 379 8.62 -2.30 1.00
N TYR A 380 8.00 -2.31 -0.16
CA TYR A 380 7.95 -1.19 -1.11
C TYR A 380 6.57 -1.16 -1.76
N LEU A 381 6.26 -0.07 -2.47
CA LEU A 381 4.97 0.12 -3.12
C LEU A 381 5.04 -0.23 -4.60
N VAL A 382 4.11 -1.08 -5.04
CA VAL A 382 3.97 -1.54 -6.42
C VAL A 382 2.64 -1.01 -6.98
N PRO A 383 2.62 -0.42 -8.19
CA PRO A 383 1.38 0.00 -8.81
C PRO A 383 0.53 -1.20 -9.24
N GLN A 384 -0.78 -1.09 -9.07
CA GLN A 384 -1.77 -2.05 -9.54
C GLN A 384 -2.91 -1.27 -10.21
N GLY A 385 -3.49 -1.87 -11.26
CA GLY A 385 -4.75 -1.41 -11.84
C GLY A 385 -4.62 -0.71 -13.18
N LYS A 386 -5.57 0.16 -13.51
CA LYS A 386 -5.76 0.73 -14.86
C LYS A 386 -5.41 2.21 -14.92
N TYR A 387 -4.62 2.60 -15.91
CA TYR A 387 -4.18 3.98 -16.08
C TYR A 387 -4.35 4.39 -17.54
N THR A 388 -5.07 5.49 -17.79
CA THR A 388 -5.14 6.07 -19.14
C THR A 388 -3.80 6.73 -19.47
N LEU A 389 -3.28 6.46 -20.67
CA LEU A 389 -2.02 7.02 -21.14
C LEU A 389 -2.25 8.30 -21.95
N SER A 390 -1.38 9.27 -21.75
CA SER A 390 -1.35 10.51 -22.53
C SER A 390 0.10 10.98 -22.73
N VAL A 391 0.35 11.82 -23.74
CA VAL A 391 1.69 12.35 -24.05
C VAL A 391 1.62 13.87 -24.17
N PRO A 392 1.93 14.62 -23.10
CA PRO A 392 1.92 16.07 -23.14
C PRO A 392 2.99 16.64 -24.07
N ASN A 393 2.67 17.73 -24.75
CA ASN A 393 3.63 18.52 -25.52
C ASN A 393 4.38 19.57 -24.68
N TYR A 394 4.12 19.62 -23.36
CA TYR A 394 4.68 20.56 -22.37
C TYR A 394 4.65 22.05 -22.77
N GLU A 395 3.74 22.47 -23.64
CA GLU A 395 3.55 23.89 -23.97
C GLU A 395 3.09 24.73 -22.77
N SER A 396 2.49 24.08 -21.77
CA SER A 396 2.05 24.65 -20.50
C SER A 396 2.63 23.84 -19.33
N THR A 397 3.36 24.51 -18.44
CA THR A 397 3.83 23.98 -17.16
C THR A 397 3.47 24.99 -16.06
N PRO A 398 2.77 24.60 -14.97
CA PRO A 398 2.31 23.24 -14.65
C PRO A 398 1.22 22.74 -15.61
N ILE A 399 0.93 21.43 -15.55
CA ILE A 399 -0.16 20.83 -16.32
C ILE A 399 -1.50 21.13 -15.63
N PRO A 400 -2.50 21.69 -16.32
CA PRO A 400 -3.84 21.84 -15.73
C PRO A 400 -4.48 20.48 -15.46
N SER A 401 -5.08 20.27 -14.28
CA SER A 401 -5.87 19.06 -13.99
C SER A 401 -7.06 18.93 -14.95
N GLY A 402 -7.45 17.69 -15.24
CA GLY A 402 -8.55 17.34 -16.15
C GLY A 402 -8.25 17.61 -17.63
N LYS A 403 -7.02 17.99 -17.98
CA LYS A 403 -6.60 18.20 -19.37
C LYS A 403 -6.14 16.89 -20.00
N ASP A 404 -6.82 16.48 -21.05
CA ASP A 404 -6.39 15.36 -21.90
C ASP A 404 -5.29 15.80 -22.87
N PHE A 405 -4.28 14.95 -23.06
CA PHE A 405 -3.17 15.17 -23.98
C PHE A 405 -3.15 14.07 -25.03
N SER A 406 -3.44 14.44 -26.27
CA SER A 406 -3.54 13.49 -27.38
C SER A 406 -2.19 12.84 -27.68
N ILE A 407 -2.23 11.52 -27.86
CA ILE A 407 -1.13 10.71 -28.38
C ILE A 407 -1.02 10.93 -29.89
N ARG A 408 0.20 11.14 -30.41
CA ARG A 408 0.46 11.27 -31.87
C ARG A 408 0.72 9.90 -32.50
N ASP A 409 0.59 9.80 -33.83
CA ASP A 409 0.81 8.54 -34.57
C ASP A 409 2.25 8.00 -34.42
N GLU A 410 3.21 8.89 -34.17
CA GLU A 410 4.63 8.57 -33.98
C GLU A 410 5.02 8.24 -32.54
N ASP A 411 4.13 8.47 -31.55
CA ASP A 411 4.38 8.16 -30.15
C ASP A 411 4.16 6.66 -29.89
N ASN A 412 5.23 5.93 -29.62
CA ASN A 412 5.17 4.52 -29.25
C ASN A 412 5.70 4.34 -27.83
N PHE A 413 5.03 3.53 -27.02
CA PHE A 413 5.41 3.25 -25.64
C PHE A 413 6.66 2.39 -25.59
N LEU A 414 7.79 2.90 -25.08
CA LEU A 414 8.99 2.09 -24.88
C LEU A 414 8.79 1.11 -23.73
N CYS A 415 9.15 -0.15 -23.96
CA CYS A 415 9.06 -1.22 -22.99
C CYS A 415 10.21 -2.22 -23.18
N GLY A 416 10.20 -3.30 -22.40
CA GLY A 416 11.23 -4.34 -22.45
C GLY A 416 12.53 -3.94 -21.76
N LEU A 417 13.36 -4.95 -21.47
CA LEU A 417 14.63 -4.77 -20.76
C LEU A 417 15.78 -4.41 -21.72
N ALA A 418 15.65 -4.65 -23.03
CA ALA A 418 16.69 -4.31 -23.99
C ALA A 418 16.65 -2.83 -24.42
N GLY A 419 15.58 -2.10 -24.08
CA GLY A 419 15.42 -0.68 -24.34
C GLY A 419 15.23 -0.34 -25.82
N ILE A 420 14.86 -1.33 -26.64
CA ILE A 420 14.57 -1.17 -28.08
C ILE A 420 13.17 -1.62 -28.45
N GLU A 421 12.46 -2.24 -27.51
CA GLU A 421 11.12 -2.75 -27.68
C GLU A 421 10.09 -1.66 -27.42
N TYR A 422 8.97 -1.75 -28.12
CA TYR A 422 7.88 -0.81 -27.95
C TYR A 422 6.52 -1.38 -28.32
N ILE A 423 5.50 -0.79 -27.72
CA ILE A 423 4.09 -1.01 -28.07
C ILE A 423 3.62 0.21 -28.86
N GLN A 424 3.05 -0.03 -30.04
CA GLN A 424 2.45 1.05 -30.81
C GLN A 424 1.23 1.58 -30.07
N LEU A 425 1.19 2.89 -29.79
CA LEU A 425 0.01 3.55 -29.23
C LEU A 425 -0.91 4.04 -30.35
N SER A 426 -2.18 4.22 -30.03
CA SER A 426 -3.21 4.71 -30.95
C SER A 426 -3.46 6.20 -30.72
N SER A 427 -3.38 7.01 -31.77
CA SER A 427 -3.81 8.42 -31.74
C SER A 427 -5.33 8.60 -31.83
N GLN A 428 -6.06 7.52 -32.16
CA GLN A 428 -7.50 7.52 -32.44
C GLN A 428 -8.32 6.88 -31.33
N GLN A 429 -7.66 6.23 -30.36
CA GLN A 429 -8.30 5.48 -29.30
C GLN A 429 -7.65 5.84 -27.96
N VAL A 430 -8.40 5.62 -26.88
CA VAL A 430 -7.86 5.72 -25.52
C VAL A 430 -6.97 4.51 -25.28
N ASN A 431 -5.73 4.78 -24.88
CA ASN A 431 -4.74 3.75 -24.56
C ASN A 431 -4.74 3.56 -23.05
N ILE A 432 -4.95 2.33 -22.59
CA ILE A 432 -5.03 2.01 -21.16
C ILE A 432 -3.88 1.06 -20.80
N LEU A 433 -3.06 1.45 -19.83
CA LEU A 433 -2.04 0.60 -19.20
C LEU A 433 -2.68 -0.14 -18.03
N HIS A 434 -2.57 -1.46 -18.04
CA HIS A 434 -3.00 -2.35 -16.98
C HIS A 434 -1.80 -2.89 -16.25
N LEU A 435 -1.69 -2.65 -14.95
CA LEU A 435 -0.63 -3.15 -14.09
C LEU A 435 -1.19 -4.25 -13.19
N GLU A 436 -0.71 -5.47 -13.37
CA GLU A 436 -1.09 -6.61 -12.55
C GLU A 436 0.03 -6.92 -11.56
N ALA A 437 -0.20 -6.65 -10.27
CA ALA A 437 0.76 -6.90 -9.22
C ALA A 437 0.86 -8.38 -8.83
N GLY A 438 1.87 -8.73 -8.04
CA GLY A 438 2.11 -10.11 -7.58
C GLY A 438 2.78 -11.02 -8.61
N LYS A 439 3.35 -10.45 -9.68
CA LYS A 439 4.00 -11.20 -10.75
C LYS A 439 5.46 -11.54 -10.42
N PRO A 440 5.94 -12.74 -10.77
CA PRO A 440 7.33 -13.15 -10.57
C PRO A 440 8.34 -12.13 -11.11
N THR A 441 9.44 -11.92 -10.41
CA THR A 441 10.48 -10.97 -10.86
C THR A 441 11.92 -11.36 -10.49
N PHE A 442 12.09 -12.55 -9.88
CA PHE A 442 13.43 -13.04 -9.57
C PHE A 442 14.04 -13.74 -10.79
N ALA A 443 15.18 -13.26 -11.26
CA ALA A 443 15.99 -13.88 -12.30
C ALA A 443 17.14 -14.66 -11.64
N PRO A 444 16.97 -15.94 -11.28
CA PRO A 444 17.96 -16.71 -10.53
C PRO A 444 19.24 -16.96 -11.33
N ASP A 445 19.15 -17.06 -12.66
CA ASP A 445 20.30 -17.40 -13.51
C ASP A 445 20.97 -16.16 -14.11
N PHE A 446 20.42 -14.97 -13.83
CA PHE A 446 21.05 -13.72 -14.16
C PHE A 446 21.96 -13.28 -13.02
N VAL A 447 23.25 -13.24 -13.29
CA VAL A 447 24.25 -12.61 -12.42
C VAL A 447 24.83 -11.44 -13.22
N PRO A 448 24.63 -10.19 -12.79
CA PRO A 448 25.25 -9.05 -13.45
C PRO A 448 26.75 -9.28 -13.61
N GLU A 449 27.32 -8.85 -14.73
CA GLU A 449 28.75 -9.02 -15.08
C GLU A 449 29.20 -10.46 -15.41
N GLN A 450 28.39 -11.48 -15.16
CA GLN A 450 28.65 -12.87 -15.53
C GLN A 450 27.63 -13.34 -16.58
N ILE A 451 27.68 -12.75 -17.78
CA ILE A 451 26.82 -13.15 -18.89
C ILE A 451 27.32 -14.52 -19.39
N VAL A 452 26.64 -15.59 -18.98
CA VAL A 452 26.81 -16.93 -19.55
C VAL A 452 25.69 -17.14 -20.55
N GLU A 453 26.03 -17.22 -21.85
CA GLU A 453 25.07 -17.65 -22.87
C GLU A 453 24.70 -19.11 -22.60
N THR A 454 23.51 -19.35 -22.05
CA THR A 454 22.96 -20.69 -21.91
C THR A 454 22.01 -20.96 -23.08
N ASN A 455 22.13 -22.15 -23.68
CA ASN A 455 21.24 -22.58 -24.77
C ASN A 455 19.88 -23.10 -24.25
N GLU A 456 19.62 -22.98 -22.95
CA GLU A 456 18.39 -23.46 -22.33
C GLU A 456 17.34 -22.35 -22.39
N ALA A 457 16.40 -22.50 -23.33
CA ALA A 457 15.28 -21.59 -23.61
C ALA A 457 14.21 -21.55 -22.49
N GLY A 458 14.62 -21.68 -21.22
CA GLY A 458 13.75 -21.86 -20.07
C GLY A 458 13.96 -20.88 -18.92
N GLN A 459 14.77 -19.83 -19.10
CA GLN A 459 14.93 -18.80 -18.07
C GLN A 459 13.58 -18.15 -17.77
N ARG A 460 13.03 -18.51 -16.62
CA ARG A 460 11.70 -18.09 -16.18
C ARG A 460 11.87 -17.34 -14.88
N LEU A 461 11.27 -16.16 -14.80
CA LEU A 461 11.23 -15.41 -13.55
C LEU A 461 10.54 -16.26 -12.47
N GLU A 462 11.18 -16.38 -11.32
CA GLU A 462 10.68 -17.15 -10.18
C GLU A 462 9.83 -16.27 -9.25
N SER A 463 8.83 -16.89 -8.62
CA SER A 463 7.86 -16.22 -7.75
C SER A 463 8.39 -15.91 -6.34
N GLY A 464 9.68 -16.16 -6.06
CA GLY A 464 10.30 -15.87 -4.77
C GLY A 464 10.34 -14.37 -4.44
N THR A 465 10.17 -13.52 -5.45
CA THR A 465 9.97 -12.07 -5.33
C THR A 465 8.90 -11.65 -6.34
N THR A 466 8.14 -10.59 -6.05
CA THR A 466 7.04 -10.15 -6.91
C THR A 466 7.10 -8.65 -7.23
N THR A 467 6.60 -8.25 -8.40
CA THR A 467 6.38 -6.85 -8.83
C THR A 467 5.04 -6.75 -9.58
N ALA A 468 4.77 -5.65 -10.28
CA ALA A 468 3.68 -5.58 -11.24
C ALA A 468 4.16 -5.74 -12.67
N TRP A 469 3.40 -6.46 -13.49
CA TRP A 469 3.60 -6.47 -14.93
C TRP A 469 2.50 -5.70 -15.64
N GLY A 470 2.90 -4.93 -16.62
CA GLY A 470 2.00 -4.15 -17.47
C GLY A 470 1.47 -4.92 -18.69
N TYR A 471 0.34 -4.47 -19.22
CA TYR A 471 -0.01 -4.62 -20.64
C TYR A 471 -0.84 -3.42 -21.08
N ILE A 472 -0.94 -3.18 -22.40
CA ILE A 472 -1.74 -2.07 -22.93
C ILE A 472 -2.97 -2.63 -23.65
N GLU A 473 -4.11 -1.98 -23.48
CA GLU A 473 -5.32 -2.20 -24.26
C GLU A 473 -5.83 -0.89 -24.89
N TYR A 474 -6.69 -1.01 -25.89
CA TYR A 474 -7.43 0.11 -26.44
C TYR A 474 -8.88 0.06 -25.95
N GLU A 475 -9.40 1.17 -25.42
CA GLU A 475 -10.79 1.27 -24.98
C GLU A 475 -11.69 1.09 -26.23
N GLN A 476 -12.39 -0.06 -26.32
CA GLN A 476 -13.48 -0.38 -27.27
C GLN A 476 -13.21 -1.15 -28.60
N VAL A 477 -12.08 -1.84 -28.83
CA VAL A 477 -11.88 -2.58 -30.12
C VAL A 477 -11.30 -4.00 -29.99
N THR A 478 -11.64 -4.87 -30.95
CA THR A 478 -11.09 -6.23 -31.17
C THR A 478 -9.62 -6.27 -31.63
N ASN A 479 -8.97 -5.12 -31.78
CA ASN A 479 -7.57 -5.02 -32.21
C ASN A 479 -6.70 -4.80 -30.99
N LEU A 480 -5.75 -5.71 -30.77
CA LEU A 480 -4.76 -5.58 -29.70
C LEU A 480 -3.63 -4.63 -30.13
N PRO A 481 -3.01 -3.89 -29.19
CA PRO A 481 -1.79 -3.15 -29.47
C PRO A 481 -0.71 -4.09 -30.02
N VAL A 482 0.07 -3.59 -30.98
CA VAL A 482 1.11 -4.39 -31.62
C VAL A 482 2.44 -4.15 -30.91
N TYR A 483 3.02 -5.21 -30.39
CA TYR A 483 4.35 -5.24 -29.83
C TYR A 483 5.43 -5.39 -30.91
N PHE A 484 6.52 -4.66 -30.76
CA PHE A 484 7.68 -4.71 -31.64
C PHE A 484 8.95 -4.91 -30.81
N SER A 485 9.71 -5.97 -31.07
CA SER A 485 11.05 -6.19 -30.51
C SER A 485 12.18 -5.60 -31.38
N GLN A 486 11.82 -5.00 -32.51
CA GLN A 486 12.71 -4.31 -33.45
C GLN A 486 11.95 -3.16 -34.13
N PRO A 487 12.62 -2.14 -34.69
CA PRO A 487 11.95 -1.07 -35.42
C PRO A 487 11.00 -1.62 -36.49
N LYS A 488 9.79 -1.06 -36.60
CA LYS A 488 8.74 -1.45 -37.58
C LYS A 488 9.21 -1.43 -39.03
N GLN A 489 10.25 -0.65 -39.32
CA GLN A 489 10.90 -0.55 -40.63
C GLN A 489 11.96 -1.64 -40.86
N SER A 490 12.25 -2.48 -39.87
CA SER A 490 13.12 -3.66 -40.00
C SER A 490 12.50 -4.61 -41.02
N LEU A 491 13.14 -4.72 -42.19
CA LEU A 491 12.73 -5.61 -43.27
C LEU A 491 12.84 -7.11 -42.90
N LEU A 492 13.44 -7.43 -41.75
CA LEU A 492 13.79 -8.79 -41.35
C LEU A 492 12.65 -9.54 -40.66
N TYR A 493 11.70 -8.85 -40.02
CA TYR A 493 10.57 -9.47 -39.32
C TYR A 493 9.30 -8.63 -39.45
N ARG A 494 8.46 -8.92 -40.45
CA ARG A 494 7.05 -8.51 -40.42
C ARG A 494 6.30 -9.49 -39.51
N ALA A 495 5.69 -9.00 -38.42
CA ALA A 495 4.64 -9.75 -37.75
C ALA A 495 3.59 -10.12 -38.80
N SER A 496 3.35 -11.41 -39.00
CA SER A 496 2.44 -11.91 -40.02
C SER A 496 1.03 -11.42 -39.72
N THR A 497 0.48 -10.57 -40.58
CA THR A 497 -0.95 -10.29 -40.63
C THR A 497 -1.67 -11.59 -40.97
N PHE A 498 -2.24 -12.28 -39.99
CA PHE A 498 -3.07 -13.45 -40.27
C PHE A 498 -4.43 -13.00 -40.81
N GLN A 499 -4.85 -13.63 -41.90
CA GLN A 499 -6.26 -13.64 -42.30
C GLN A 499 -6.96 -14.70 -41.44
N ASP A 500 -8.07 -14.31 -40.81
CA ASP A 500 -9.00 -15.21 -40.11
C ASP A 500 -9.30 -16.45 -40.95
N GLY A 501 -8.81 -17.61 -40.53
CA GLY A 501 -8.99 -18.81 -41.32
C GLY A 501 -8.27 -20.07 -40.86
N ASN A 502 -8.05 -20.29 -39.57
CA ASN A 502 -8.15 -21.62 -38.94
C ASN A 502 -7.75 -21.55 -37.46
N GLN A 503 -8.60 -22.14 -36.63
CA GLN A 503 -8.49 -22.26 -35.19
C GLN A 503 -7.37 -23.22 -34.79
N ASP A 504 -6.35 -22.72 -34.10
CA ASP A 504 -5.74 -23.41 -32.96
C ASP A 504 -5.11 -22.34 -32.01
N PRO A 505 -5.69 -22.07 -30.83
CA PRO A 505 -5.23 -21.01 -29.93
C PRO A 505 -3.96 -21.36 -29.13
N THR A 506 -3.25 -22.44 -29.50
CA THR A 506 -2.11 -22.97 -28.75
C THR A 506 -0.73 -22.65 -29.36
N ASP A 507 -0.69 -21.99 -30.52
CA ASP A 507 0.56 -21.74 -31.28
C ASP A 507 1.03 -20.27 -31.30
N ASP A 508 0.50 -19.40 -30.43
CA ASP A 508 0.96 -18.01 -30.31
C ASP A 508 1.84 -17.79 -29.06
N PRO A 509 3.18 -17.79 -29.17
CA PRO A 509 4.07 -17.50 -28.05
C PRO A 509 4.07 -16.03 -27.61
N LEU A 510 3.32 -15.14 -28.27
CA LEU A 510 3.33 -13.68 -28.02
C LEU A 510 2.12 -13.15 -27.25
N THR A 511 1.20 -14.00 -26.79
CA THR A 511 0.03 -13.55 -26.00
C THR A 511 0.36 -13.11 -24.57
N PHE A 512 1.58 -13.38 -24.11
CA PHE A 512 2.08 -12.91 -22.82
C PHE A 512 3.52 -12.45 -22.98
N LEU A 513 3.76 -11.14 -23.01
CA LEU A 513 5.12 -10.60 -22.87
C LEU A 513 5.17 -9.53 -21.80
N GLU A 514 6.20 -9.68 -20.97
CA GLU A 514 6.59 -8.89 -19.81
C GLU A 514 6.64 -7.40 -20.12
N VAL A 515 5.86 -6.62 -19.39
CA VAL A 515 6.15 -5.21 -19.18
C VAL A 515 6.73 -5.12 -17.77
N PRO A 516 7.97 -4.64 -17.61
CA PRO A 516 8.57 -4.47 -16.28
C PRO A 516 7.79 -3.48 -15.43
#